data_AF-A0A7K8K5N5-F1
#
_entry.id   AF-A0A7K8K5N5-F1
#
_cell.length_a   1.000
_cell.length_b   1.000
_cell.length_c   1.000
_cell.angle_alpha   90.00
_cell.angle_beta   90.00
_cell.angle_gamma   90.00
#
_symmetry.space_group_name_H-M   'P 1'
#
loop_
_entity.id
_entity.type
_entity.pdbx_description
1 polymer ?
#
loop_
_entity_poly.entity_id
_entity_poly.type
_entity_poly.pdbx_seq_one_letter_code
_entity_poly.pdbx_strand_id
1 'polypeptide(L)'
;LRSSSCGRARCTNASRRTCLVTRFGDIYAKERLYAETLLRIYISDVETVRRIIYIAAVESFHAAKMAYRQFKIRVRETLSLSPLGPESLEDAVLDYIVCHEDLYDVQATVNEVICSMNINPKISFPPKIDFIVISSLIRELCRVAFSMQTLIPPLDIAFGTDGELFRETKYHRSFDSDFTAALVAYHVWPALMENDIVIVKGEAVTKR
;
A
#
# COMPACT_ATOMS: atom_id res chain seq x y z
N LEU A 1 -10.42 -39.86 -1.01
CA LEU A 1 -11.50 -38.86 -1.01
C LEU A 1 -10.89 -37.49 -1.31
N ARG A 2 -11.58 -36.71 -2.15
CA ARG A 2 -11.05 -35.65 -3.03
C ARG A 2 -10.39 -34.45 -2.32
N SER A 3 -9.27 -34.02 -2.90
CA SER A 3 -8.55 -32.75 -2.69
C SER A 3 -9.33 -31.53 -3.21
N SER A 4 -10.46 -31.23 -2.58
CA SER A 4 -11.39 -30.18 -3.06
C SER A 4 -11.12 -28.77 -2.51
N SER A 5 -10.16 -28.57 -1.60
CA SER A 5 -9.85 -27.26 -0.99
C SER A 5 -8.97 -26.37 -1.86
N CYS A 6 -7.97 -26.96 -2.54
CA CYS A 6 -6.96 -26.21 -3.30
C CYS A 6 -7.54 -25.42 -4.50
N GLY A 7 -8.56 -25.95 -5.17
CA GLY A 7 -9.20 -25.28 -6.32
C GLY A 7 -10.07 -24.08 -5.92
N ARG A 8 -10.81 -24.18 -4.80
CA ARG A 8 -11.71 -23.11 -4.33
C ARG A 8 -10.94 -21.96 -3.69
N ALA A 9 -9.89 -22.26 -2.92
CA ALA A 9 -8.98 -21.27 -2.34
C ALA A 9 -8.17 -20.52 -3.42
N ARG A 10 -7.74 -21.21 -4.49
CA ARG A 10 -7.03 -20.55 -5.61
C ARG A 10 -7.93 -19.66 -6.47
N CYS A 11 -9.16 -20.11 -6.78
CA CYS A 11 -10.11 -19.29 -7.54
C CYS A 11 -10.55 -18.04 -6.76
N THR A 12 -10.67 -18.14 -5.43
CA THR A 12 -10.95 -16.97 -4.57
C THR A 12 -9.73 -16.06 -4.46
N ASN A 13 -8.50 -16.59 -4.46
CA ASN A 13 -7.29 -15.76 -4.46
C ASN A 13 -7.15 -14.93 -5.74
N ALA A 14 -7.36 -15.53 -6.92
CA ALA A 14 -7.26 -14.83 -8.20
C ALA A 14 -8.29 -13.69 -8.34
N SER A 15 -9.55 -13.92 -7.94
CA SER A 15 -10.59 -12.87 -7.99
C SER A 15 -10.34 -11.76 -6.97
N ARG A 16 -9.91 -12.10 -5.74
CA ARG A 16 -9.48 -11.13 -4.73
C ARG A 16 -8.30 -10.30 -5.22
N ARG A 17 -7.30 -10.93 -5.84
CA ARG A 17 -6.13 -10.26 -6.42
C ARG A 17 -6.57 -9.23 -7.46
N THR A 18 -7.41 -9.60 -8.42
CA THR A 18 -7.92 -8.67 -9.45
C THR A 18 -8.69 -7.51 -8.82
N CYS A 19 -9.57 -7.80 -7.86
CA CYS A 19 -10.33 -6.77 -7.14
C CYS A 19 -9.41 -5.77 -6.41
N LEU A 20 -8.37 -6.26 -5.73
CA LEU A 20 -7.41 -5.41 -5.00
C LEU A 20 -6.55 -4.57 -5.95
N VAL A 21 -6.13 -5.12 -7.09
CA VAL A 21 -5.40 -4.36 -8.12
C VAL A 21 -6.29 -3.25 -8.69
N THR A 22 -7.56 -3.55 -9.01
CA THR A 22 -8.53 -2.54 -9.45
C THR A 22 -8.75 -1.47 -8.39
N ARG A 23 -8.91 -1.87 -7.12
CA ARG A 23 -9.11 -0.93 -6.01
C ARG A 23 -7.91 -0.01 -5.82
N PHE A 24 -6.68 -0.52 -5.93
CA PHE A 24 -5.47 0.30 -5.88
C PHE A 24 -5.44 1.33 -7.02
N GLY A 25 -5.85 0.94 -8.23
CA GLY A 25 -6.03 1.86 -9.35
C GLY A 25 -7.12 2.91 -9.12
N ASP A 26 -8.25 2.53 -8.51
CA ASP A 26 -9.33 3.46 -8.16
C ASP A 26 -8.89 4.49 -7.12
N ILE A 27 -8.10 4.09 -6.12
CA ILE A 27 -7.53 5.01 -5.12
C ILE A 27 -6.63 6.04 -5.82
N TYR A 28 -5.76 5.60 -6.74
CA TYR A 28 -4.93 6.49 -7.54
C TYR A 28 -5.76 7.47 -8.40
N ALA A 29 -6.87 7.00 -8.98
CA ALA A 29 -7.71 7.80 -9.87
C ALA A 29 -8.65 8.77 -9.14
N LYS A 30 -9.05 8.47 -7.89
CA LYS A 30 -10.08 9.24 -7.15
C LYS A 30 -9.58 9.80 -5.83
N GLU A 31 -9.24 8.92 -4.87
CA GLU A 31 -8.87 9.32 -3.51
C GLU A 31 -7.60 10.18 -3.49
N ARG A 32 -6.63 9.87 -4.36
CA ARG A 32 -5.43 10.67 -4.56
C ARG A 32 -5.76 12.10 -4.97
N LEU A 33 -6.60 12.29 -6.00
CA LEU A 33 -6.99 13.62 -6.49
C LEU A 33 -7.77 14.42 -5.43
N TYR A 34 -8.62 13.73 -4.67
CA TYR A 34 -9.34 14.34 -3.56
C TYR A 34 -8.36 14.82 -2.47
N ALA A 35 -7.41 13.98 -2.07
CA ALA A 35 -6.35 14.35 -1.13
C ALA A 35 -5.46 15.50 -1.66
N GLU A 36 -5.10 15.50 -2.95
CA GLU A 36 -4.39 16.63 -3.58
C GLU A 36 -5.19 17.93 -3.44
N THR A 37 -6.49 17.87 -3.72
CA THR A 37 -7.36 19.05 -3.63
C THR A 37 -7.42 19.59 -2.20
N LEU A 38 -7.54 18.70 -1.21
CA LEU A 38 -7.55 19.09 0.21
C LEU A 38 -6.21 19.70 0.65
N LEU A 39 -5.09 19.07 0.31
CA LEU A 39 -3.76 19.57 0.67
C LEU A 39 -3.44 20.91 0.01
N ARG A 40 -3.91 21.13 -1.22
CA ARG A 40 -3.71 22.38 -1.97
C ARG A 40 -4.42 23.60 -1.37
N ILE A 41 -5.38 23.40 -0.45
CA ILE A 41 -5.98 24.49 0.34
C ILE A 41 -4.92 25.13 1.25
N TYR A 42 -3.95 24.34 1.71
CA TYR A 42 -2.96 24.76 2.70
C TYR A 42 -1.54 24.87 2.14
N ILE A 43 -1.22 24.12 1.08
CA ILE A 43 0.11 24.05 0.47
C ILE A 43 0.01 24.46 -1.00
N SER A 44 0.67 25.57 -1.35
CA SER A 44 0.70 26.07 -2.73
C SER A 44 1.64 25.27 -3.64
N ASP A 45 2.70 24.69 -3.08
CA ASP A 45 3.67 23.91 -3.84
C ASP A 45 3.14 22.51 -4.16
N VAL A 46 2.88 22.27 -5.45
CA VAL A 46 2.37 21.00 -5.97
C VAL A 46 3.37 19.86 -5.76
N GLU A 47 4.67 20.14 -5.81
CA GLU A 47 5.69 19.12 -5.57
C GLU A 47 5.60 18.59 -4.14
N THR A 48 5.55 19.48 -3.14
CA THR A 48 5.35 19.11 -1.74
C THR A 48 4.06 18.32 -1.53
N VAL A 49 2.94 18.74 -2.15
CA VAL A 49 1.65 18.01 -2.06
C VAL A 49 1.77 16.57 -2.59
N ARG A 50 2.41 16.38 -3.75
CA ARG A 50 2.59 15.06 -4.34
C ARG A 50 3.54 14.18 -3.53
N ARG A 51 4.60 14.77 -2.96
CA ARG A 51 5.51 14.08 -2.03
C ARG A 51 4.78 13.59 -0.78
N ILE A 52 3.90 14.42 -0.19
CA ILE A 52 3.05 14.03 0.97
C ILE A 52 2.20 12.81 0.63
N ILE A 53 1.56 12.81 -0.54
CA ILE A 53 0.71 11.71 -0.98
C ILE A 53 1.50 10.43 -1.24
N TYR A 54 2.65 10.54 -1.91
CA TYR A 54 3.53 9.40 -2.12
C TYR A 54 3.99 8.79 -0.78
N ILE A 55 4.40 9.63 0.17
CA ILE A 55 4.80 9.18 1.51
C ILE A 55 3.62 8.56 2.25
N ALA A 56 2.41 9.14 2.18
CA ALA A 56 1.22 8.54 2.76
C ALA A 56 0.97 7.12 2.22
N ALA A 57 1.13 6.90 0.90
CA ALA A 57 1.05 5.57 0.30
C ALA A 57 2.14 4.62 0.82
N VAL A 58 3.39 5.09 0.88
CA VAL A 58 4.51 4.28 1.38
C VAL A 58 4.33 3.86 2.83
N GLU A 59 4.04 4.83 3.70
CA GLU A 59 3.84 4.58 5.13
C GLU A 59 2.60 3.70 5.38
N SER A 60 1.52 3.89 4.62
CA SER A 60 0.31 3.04 4.73
C SER A 60 0.59 1.57 4.42
N PHE A 61 1.35 1.30 3.34
CA PHE A 61 1.75 -0.06 3.00
C PHE A 61 2.74 -0.64 4.01
N HIS A 62 3.67 0.18 4.53
CA HIS A 62 4.59 -0.25 5.56
C HIS A 62 3.86 -0.65 6.85
N ALA A 63 3.03 0.23 7.39
CA ALA A 63 2.29 0.02 8.63
C ALA A 63 1.31 -1.16 8.50
N ALA A 64 0.55 -1.25 7.41
CA ALA A 64 -0.37 -2.37 7.18
C ALA A 64 0.37 -3.71 7.08
N LYS A 65 1.56 -3.74 6.49
CA LYS A 65 2.41 -4.93 6.43
C LYS A 65 2.92 -5.34 7.81
N MET A 66 3.30 -4.39 8.65
CA MET A 66 3.70 -4.69 10.03
C MET A 66 2.51 -5.22 10.83
N ALA A 67 1.34 -4.59 10.69
CA ALA A 67 0.10 -5.04 11.33
C ALA A 67 -0.28 -6.47 10.90
N TYR A 68 -0.19 -6.80 9.60
CA TYR A 68 -0.44 -8.16 9.11
C TYR A 68 0.55 -9.17 9.69
N ARG A 69 1.85 -8.85 9.74
CA ARG A 69 2.87 -9.74 10.33
C ARG A 69 2.56 -10.05 11.79
N GLN A 70 2.22 -9.02 12.57
CA GLN A 70 1.85 -9.18 13.98
C GLN A 70 0.56 -10.00 14.13
N PHE A 71 -0.45 -9.73 13.30
CA PHE A 71 -1.70 -10.50 13.30
C PHE A 71 -1.44 -11.98 12.97
N LYS A 72 -0.63 -12.26 11.95
CA LYS A 72 -0.24 -13.62 11.56
C LYS A 72 0.48 -14.36 12.69
N ILE A 73 1.37 -13.70 13.42
CA ILE A 73 2.05 -14.29 14.58
C ILE A 73 1.04 -14.68 15.66
N ARG A 74 0.15 -13.75 16.05
CA ARG A 74 -0.88 -14.01 17.08
C ARG A 74 -1.83 -15.16 16.70
N VAL A 75 -2.25 -15.20 15.44
CA VAL A 75 -3.12 -16.27 14.92
C VAL A 75 -2.38 -17.61 14.95
N ARG A 76 -1.12 -17.66 14.52
CA ARG A 76 -0.30 -18.87 14.58
C ARG A 76 -0.14 -19.39 16.00
N GLU A 77 0.17 -18.52 16.95
CA GLU A 77 0.28 -18.88 18.38
C GLU A 77 -1.04 -19.46 18.90
N THR A 78 -2.16 -18.79 18.61
CA THR A 78 -3.50 -19.24 19.04
C THR A 78 -3.87 -20.61 18.47
N LEU A 79 -3.61 -20.83 17.18
CA LEU A 79 -3.94 -22.09 16.50
C LEU A 79 -2.98 -23.23 16.87
N SER A 80 -1.73 -22.93 17.22
CA SER A 80 -0.75 -23.94 17.66
C SER A 80 -1.12 -24.64 18.97
N LEU A 81 -1.95 -23.99 19.79
CA LEU A 81 -2.46 -24.53 21.05
C LEU A 81 -3.70 -25.42 20.86
N SER A 82 -4.27 -25.44 19.65
CA SER A 82 -5.49 -26.17 19.33
C SER A 82 -5.18 -27.49 18.61
N PRO A 83 -5.92 -28.59 18.84
CA PRO A 83 -5.75 -29.81 18.06
C PRO A 83 -6.09 -29.56 16.59
N LEU A 84 -5.06 -29.33 15.77
CA LEU A 84 -5.20 -29.15 14.33
C LEU A 84 -5.54 -30.49 13.67
N GLY A 85 -6.46 -30.46 12.71
CA GLY A 85 -6.77 -31.60 11.85
C GLY A 85 -5.62 -31.93 10.89
N PRO A 86 -5.87 -32.68 9.80
CA PRO A 86 -4.84 -33.04 8.82
C PRO A 86 -4.33 -31.86 7.96
N GLU A 87 -4.77 -30.63 8.23
CA GLU A 87 -4.35 -29.43 7.51
C GLU A 87 -3.03 -28.88 8.05
N SER A 88 -2.22 -28.28 7.15
CA SER A 88 -1.01 -27.58 7.55
C SER A 88 -1.37 -26.39 8.44
N LEU A 89 -0.61 -26.19 9.53
CA LEU A 89 -0.75 -25.01 10.40
C LEU A 89 -0.70 -23.70 9.60
N GLU A 90 0.15 -23.61 8.58
CA GLU A 90 0.25 -22.39 7.75
C GLU A 90 -1.01 -22.16 6.91
N ASP A 91 -1.63 -23.21 6.38
CA ASP A 91 -2.87 -23.08 5.60
C ASP A 91 -4.03 -22.67 6.52
N ALA A 92 -4.13 -23.27 7.71
CA ALA A 92 -5.13 -22.91 8.71
C ALA A 92 -4.98 -21.45 9.20
N VAL A 93 -3.74 -20.98 9.39
CA VAL A 93 -3.45 -19.58 9.75
C VAL A 93 -3.91 -18.62 8.64
N LEU A 94 -3.60 -18.94 7.38
CA LEU A 94 -3.97 -18.09 6.25
C LEU A 94 -5.49 -18.04 6.05
N ASP A 95 -6.16 -19.18 6.13
CA ASP A 95 -7.61 -19.26 6.03
C ASP A 95 -8.29 -18.50 7.18
N TYR A 96 -7.78 -18.63 8.40
CA TYR A 96 -8.28 -17.86 9.54
C TYR A 96 -8.18 -16.35 9.31
N ILE A 97 -7.02 -15.87 8.83
CA ILE A 97 -6.80 -14.44 8.58
C ILE A 97 -7.74 -13.92 7.49
N VAL A 98 -7.91 -14.67 6.40
CA VAL A 98 -8.82 -14.28 5.31
C VAL A 98 -10.28 -14.26 5.76
N CYS A 99 -10.69 -15.19 6.64
CA CYS A 99 -12.04 -15.22 7.19
C CYS A 99 -12.32 -14.13 8.24
N HIS A 100 -11.28 -13.60 8.89
CA HIS A 100 -11.39 -12.62 9.98
C HIS A 100 -10.66 -11.32 9.64
N GLU A 101 -10.71 -10.92 8.37
CA GLU A 101 -10.09 -9.68 7.89
C GLU A 101 -10.71 -8.43 8.56
N ASP A 102 -11.94 -8.55 9.06
CA ASP A 102 -12.67 -7.53 9.83
C ASP A 102 -12.07 -7.24 11.21
N LEU A 103 -11.29 -8.18 11.78
CA LEU A 103 -10.56 -7.97 13.04
C LEU A 103 -9.35 -7.04 12.88
N TYR A 104 -9.02 -6.65 11.65
CA TYR A 104 -7.96 -5.68 11.39
C TYR A 104 -8.35 -4.29 11.91
N ASP A 105 -7.65 -3.83 12.94
CA ASP A 105 -7.77 -2.46 13.46
C ASP A 105 -7.10 -1.46 12.51
N VAL A 106 -7.82 -1.08 11.47
CA VAL A 106 -7.38 -0.05 10.52
C VAL A 106 -7.15 1.30 11.20
N GLN A 107 -7.85 1.62 12.30
CA GLN A 107 -7.72 2.93 12.94
C GLN A 107 -6.38 3.05 13.66
N ALA A 108 -5.92 2.00 14.33
CA ALA A 108 -4.58 1.95 14.91
C ALA A 108 -3.51 2.18 13.84
N THR A 109 -3.59 1.49 12.70
CA THR A 109 -2.65 1.66 11.58
C THR A 109 -2.69 3.08 11.00
N VAL A 110 -3.89 3.66 10.83
CA VAL A 110 -4.02 5.05 10.34
C VAL A 110 -3.32 6.04 11.27
N ASN A 111 -3.47 5.86 12.59
CA ASN A 111 -2.81 6.72 13.57
C ASN A 111 -1.27 6.55 13.51
N GLU A 112 -0.78 5.32 13.35
CA GLU A 112 0.66 5.04 13.17
C GLU A 112 1.20 5.76 11.93
N VAL A 113 0.50 5.69 10.80
CA VAL A 113 0.89 6.37 9.56
C VAL A 113 0.96 7.88 9.76
N ILE A 114 -0.06 8.49 10.38
CA ILE A 114 -0.07 9.94 10.64
C ILE A 114 1.13 10.32 11.52
N CYS A 115 1.43 9.54 12.57
CA CYS A 115 2.60 9.76 13.42
C CYS A 115 3.91 9.68 12.62
N SER A 116 4.08 8.65 11.79
CA SER A 116 5.27 8.49 10.93
C SER A 116 5.43 9.63 9.92
N MET A 117 4.32 10.10 9.33
CA MET A 117 4.33 11.23 8.42
C MET A 117 4.73 12.53 9.12
N ASN A 118 4.24 12.78 10.34
CA ASN A 118 4.53 14.00 11.11
C ASN A 118 6.01 14.15 11.47
N ILE A 119 6.75 13.05 11.57
CA ILE A 119 8.21 13.05 11.83
C ILE A 119 9.06 12.92 10.56
N ASN A 120 8.45 12.80 9.38
CA ASN A 120 9.18 12.57 8.14
C ASN A 120 9.84 13.87 7.63
N PRO A 121 11.19 13.95 7.57
CA PRO A 121 11.90 15.20 7.29
C PRO A 121 11.64 15.75 5.88
N LYS A 122 11.16 14.92 4.94
CA LYS A 122 10.86 15.36 3.57
C LYS A 122 9.57 16.17 3.46
N ILE A 123 8.66 16.02 4.44
CA ILE A 123 7.31 16.61 4.39
C ILE A 123 6.92 17.35 5.68
N SER A 124 7.70 17.24 6.75
CA SER A 124 7.47 17.91 8.02
C SER A 124 7.76 19.44 8.00
N PHE A 125 8.07 20.02 6.83
CA PHE A 125 8.45 21.42 6.65
C PHE A 125 7.63 22.09 5.52
N PRO A 126 6.31 22.24 5.73
CA PRO A 126 5.85 23.39 6.51
C PRO A 126 4.87 23.00 7.65
N PRO A 127 5.06 23.56 8.87
CA PRO A 127 4.38 23.15 10.12
C PRO A 127 2.92 23.59 10.25
N LYS A 128 2.16 23.64 9.16
CA LYS A 128 0.82 24.26 9.13
C LYS A 128 -0.34 23.28 9.00
N ILE A 129 -0.10 22.00 8.74
CA ILE A 129 -1.17 21.01 8.57
C ILE A 129 -0.91 19.73 9.35
N ASP A 130 -1.97 19.24 9.98
CA ASP A 130 -2.03 17.88 10.49
C ASP A 130 -2.43 16.95 9.33
N PHE A 131 -1.66 15.90 9.08
CA PHE A 131 -1.92 14.92 8.03
C PHE A 131 -3.22 14.12 8.25
N ILE A 132 -3.90 14.29 9.39
CA ILE A 132 -5.28 13.83 9.60
C ILE A 132 -6.25 14.29 8.49
N VAL A 133 -5.97 15.42 7.82
CA VAL A 133 -6.80 15.93 6.71
C VAL A 133 -6.90 14.95 5.53
N ILE A 134 -5.90 14.10 5.33
CA ILE A 134 -5.90 13.04 4.30
C ILE A 134 -6.16 11.64 4.87
N SER A 135 -6.71 11.55 6.09
CA SER A 135 -7.00 10.26 6.76
C SER A 135 -7.92 9.34 5.95
N SER A 136 -8.79 9.88 5.09
CA SER A 136 -9.60 9.08 4.15
C SER A 136 -8.72 8.27 3.20
N LEU A 137 -7.76 8.93 2.56
CA LEU A 137 -6.79 8.28 1.65
C LEU A 137 -5.95 7.25 2.40
N ILE A 138 -5.41 7.62 3.58
CA ILE A 138 -4.58 6.73 4.41
C ILE A 138 -5.38 5.47 4.80
N ARG A 139 -6.63 5.63 5.24
CA ARG A 139 -7.50 4.52 5.64
C ARG A 139 -7.73 3.54 4.49
N GLU A 140 -8.03 4.04 3.29
CA GLU A 140 -8.25 3.19 2.12
C GLU A 140 -6.98 2.45 1.69
N LEU A 141 -5.83 3.13 1.75
CA LEU A 141 -4.54 2.50 1.51
C LEU A 141 -4.21 1.42 2.54
N CYS A 142 -4.40 1.70 3.83
CA CYS A 142 -4.17 0.73 4.91
C CYS A 142 -5.04 -0.52 4.77
N ARG A 143 -6.31 -0.37 4.35
CA ARG A 143 -7.22 -1.50 4.06
C ARG A 143 -6.68 -2.33 2.91
N VAL A 144 -6.49 -1.71 1.75
CA VAL A 144 -6.02 -2.42 0.55
C VAL A 144 -4.66 -3.08 0.77
N ALA A 145 -3.73 -2.38 1.40
CA ALA A 145 -2.40 -2.91 1.68
C ALA A 145 -2.44 -4.13 2.61
N PHE A 146 -3.28 -4.10 3.66
CA PHE A 146 -3.47 -5.24 4.54
C PHE A 146 -4.05 -6.44 3.77
N SER A 147 -5.14 -6.24 3.02
CA SER A 147 -5.75 -7.28 2.19
C SER A 147 -4.76 -7.88 1.19
N MET A 148 -3.90 -7.04 0.59
CA MET A 148 -2.86 -7.46 -0.36
C MET A 148 -1.80 -8.37 0.28
N GLN A 149 -1.53 -8.24 1.59
CA GLN A 149 -0.62 -9.16 2.29
C GLN A 149 -1.22 -10.54 2.54
N THR A 150 -2.55 -10.69 2.45
CA THR A 150 -3.25 -11.97 2.57
C THR A 150 -3.28 -12.77 1.26
N LEU A 151 -2.79 -12.18 0.17
CA LEU A 151 -2.70 -12.85 -1.13
C LEU A 151 -1.50 -13.82 -1.18
N ILE A 152 -1.54 -14.75 -2.14
CA ILE A 152 -0.47 -15.74 -2.34
C ILE A 152 -0.18 -15.78 -3.86
N PRO A 153 0.90 -15.16 -4.34
CA PRO A 153 1.86 -14.33 -3.58
C PRO A 153 1.27 -12.99 -3.09
N PRO A 154 1.87 -12.35 -2.07
CA PRO A 154 1.43 -11.04 -1.60
C PRO A 154 1.75 -9.95 -2.62
N LEU A 155 0.91 -8.92 -2.68
CA LEU A 155 1.19 -7.70 -3.44
C LEU A 155 1.75 -6.62 -2.53
N ASP A 156 2.68 -5.85 -3.06
CA ASP A 156 3.36 -4.78 -2.32
C ASP A 156 3.68 -3.61 -3.24
N ILE A 157 4.19 -2.52 -2.69
CA ILE A 157 4.61 -1.37 -3.48
C ILE A 157 6.12 -1.29 -3.62
N ALA A 158 6.55 -0.68 -4.72
CA ALA A 158 7.94 -0.32 -4.86
C ALA A 158 8.27 0.97 -4.10
N PHE A 159 9.32 0.88 -3.28
CA PHE A 159 9.98 2.05 -2.72
C PHE A 159 10.81 2.74 -3.82
N GLY A 160 10.73 4.07 -3.86
CA GLY A 160 11.42 4.94 -4.80
C GLY A 160 12.21 5.98 -4.02
N THR A 161 13.42 6.27 -4.49
CA THR A 161 14.29 7.30 -3.88
C THR A 161 14.42 8.47 -4.84
N ASP A 162 14.39 9.69 -4.32
CA ASP A 162 14.65 10.88 -5.13
C ASP A 162 16.07 10.81 -5.70
N GLY A 163 16.23 11.17 -6.96
CA GLY A 163 17.48 11.05 -7.70
C GLY A 163 17.74 9.64 -8.28
N GLU A 164 16.82 8.69 -8.16
CA GLU A 164 16.99 7.40 -8.83
C GLU A 164 16.87 7.52 -10.35
N LEU A 165 17.52 6.62 -11.10
CA LEU A 165 17.37 6.54 -12.55
C LEU A 165 15.92 6.19 -12.90
N PHE A 166 15.31 6.99 -13.77
CA PHE A 166 13.96 6.72 -14.25
C PHE A 166 13.90 5.38 -15.01
N ARG A 167 12.97 4.52 -14.60
CA ARG A 167 12.71 3.22 -15.25
C ARG A 167 11.31 3.21 -15.84
N GLU A 168 11.22 3.23 -17.17
CA GLU A 168 9.94 3.22 -17.89
C GLU A 168 9.12 1.95 -17.65
N THR A 169 9.77 0.84 -17.33
CA THR A 169 9.09 -0.41 -16.95
C THR A 169 8.33 -0.29 -15.63
N LYS A 170 8.74 0.62 -14.74
CA LYS A 170 8.24 0.77 -13.37
C LYS A 170 7.30 1.97 -13.21
N TYR A 171 7.52 3.05 -13.96
CA TYR A 171 6.79 4.30 -13.78
C TYR A 171 6.36 4.92 -15.10
N HIS A 172 5.20 5.58 -15.09
CA HIS A 172 4.85 6.60 -16.07
C HIS A 172 5.52 7.92 -15.69
N ARG A 173 5.91 8.72 -16.69
CA ARG A 173 6.29 10.12 -16.46
C ARG A 173 5.04 10.97 -16.35
N SER A 174 4.96 11.78 -15.30
CA SER A 174 3.93 12.82 -15.21
C SER A 174 4.11 13.85 -16.33
N PHE A 175 3.02 14.51 -16.71
CA PHE A 175 3.01 15.50 -17.79
C PHE A 175 3.96 16.69 -17.56
N ASP A 176 4.22 17.06 -16.30
CA ASP A 176 5.12 18.15 -15.92
C ASP A 176 6.61 17.74 -15.84
N SER A 177 6.96 16.56 -16.35
CA SER A 177 8.33 16.06 -16.39
C SER A 177 9.16 16.68 -17.51
N ASP A 178 10.46 16.89 -17.26
CA ASP A 178 11.45 17.01 -18.33
C ASP A 178 11.77 15.60 -18.87
N PHE A 179 11.28 15.30 -20.07
CA PHE A 179 11.47 14.00 -20.73
C PHE A 179 12.93 13.71 -21.12
N THR A 180 13.79 14.74 -21.14
CA THR A 180 15.23 14.58 -21.37
C THR A 180 16.01 14.27 -20.08
N ALA A 181 15.41 14.49 -18.91
CA ALA A 181 16.05 14.20 -17.62
C ALA A 181 16.06 12.68 -17.35
N ALA A 182 17.21 12.18 -16.89
CA ALA A 182 17.39 10.77 -16.54
C ALA A 182 16.98 10.45 -15.09
N LEU A 183 16.92 11.45 -14.22
CA LEU A 183 16.71 11.28 -12.79
C LEU A 183 15.27 11.61 -12.39
N VAL A 184 14.74 10.82 -11.47
CA VAL A 184 13.47 11.09 -10.80
C VAL A 184 13.66 12.20 -9.78
N ALA A 185 12.95 13.31 -9.94
CA ALA A 185 12.93 14.39 -8.96
C ALA A 185 12.11 14.01 -7.72
N TYR A 186 10.93 13.42 -7.95
CA TYR A 186 10.07 12.86 -6.92
C TYR A 186 9.07 11.86 -7.50
N HIS A 187 8.55 11.00 -6.64
CA HIS A 187 7.48 10.06 -6.97
C HIS A 187 6.12 10.65 -6.61
N VAL A 188 5.12 10.39 -7.46
CA VAL A 188 3.72 10.79 -7.25
C VAL A 188 2.91 9.61 -6.75
N TRP A 189 3.15 8.43 -7.31
CA TRP A 189 2.47 7.20 -6.93
C TRP A 189 3.40 5.99 -7.02
N PRO A 190 3.40 5.08 -6.03
CA PRO A 190 4.25 3.91 -6.09
C PRO A 190 3.77 2.89 -7.15
N ALA A 191 4.71 2.14 -7.71
CA ALA A 191 4.40 0.99 -8.55
C ALA A 191 3.93 -0.19 -7.69
N LEU A 192 2.92 -0.92 -8.15
CA LEU A 192 2.47 -2.15 -7.51
C LEU A 192 3.28 -3.33 -8.03
N MET A 193 3.78 -4.15 -7.12
CA MET A 193 4.75 -5.20 -7.34
C MET A 193 4.23 -6.56 -6.84
N GLU A 194 4.64 -7.62 -7.53
CA GLU A 194 4.47 -9.02 -7.14
C GLU A 194 5.77 -9.74 -7.42
N ASN A 195 6.49 -10.21 -6.40
CA ASN A 195 7.78 -10.90 -6.56
C ASN A 195 8.75 -10.19 -7.55
N ASP A 196 8.97 -8.89 -7.35
CA ASP A 196 9.81 -8.02 -8.21
C ASP A 196 9.29 -7.73 -9.63
N ILE A 197 8.09 -8.22 -9.96
CA ILE A 197 7.42 -7.91 -11.23
C ILE A 197 6.47 -6.73 -11.03
N VAL A 198 6.55 -5.74 -11.91
CA VAL A 198 5.62 -4.60 -11.92
C VAL A 198 4.27 -5.06 -12.46
N ILE A 199 3.23 -5.00 -11.63
CA ILE A 199 1.85 -5.32 -12.00
C ILE A 199 1.10 -4.07 -12.43
N VAL A 200 1.33 -2.95 -11.72
CA VAL A 200 0.80 -1.63 -12.06
C VAL A 200 1.95 -0.65 -11.98
N LYS A 201 2.21 0.08 -13.07
CA LYS A 201 3.22 1.13 -13.06
C LYS A 201 2.81 2.26 -12.12
N GLY A 202 3.78 2.79 -11.39
CA GLY A 202 3.60 4.01 -10.61
C GLY A 202 3.68 5.25 -11.48
N GLU A 203 3.84 6.40 -10.84
CA GLU A 203 4.00 7.70 -11.48
C GLU A 203 5.16 8.47 -10.83
N ALA A 204 6.00 9.06 -11.66
CA ALA A 204 7.16 9.84 -11.22
C ALA A 204 7.36 11.09 -12.08
N VAL A 205 7.94 12.12 -11.47
CA VAL A 205 8.33 13.37 -12.13
C VAL A 205 9.84 13.41 -12.29
N THR A 206 10.33 13.77 -13.47
CA THR A 206 11.76 13.94 -13.75
C THR A 206 12.09 15.41 -14.01
N LYS A 207 13.21 15.90 -13.47
CA LYS A 207 13.69 17.28 -13.67
C LYS A 207 15.22 17.27 -13.83
N ARG A 208 15.76 18.30 -14.48
CA ARG A 208 17.21 18.57 -14.56
C ARG A 208 17.74 19.18 -13.28
#